data_AF-A0ABD5XR44-F1
#
_entry.id   AF-A0ABD5XR44-F1
#
_cell.length_a   1.000
_cell.length_b   1.000
_cell.length_c   1.000
_cell.angle_alpha   90.00
_cell.angle_beta   90.00
_cell.angle_gamma   90.00
#
_symmetry.space_group_name_H-M   'P 1'
#
loop_
_entity.id
_entity.type
_entity.pdbx_description
1 polymer ?
#
loop_
_entity_poly.entity_id
_entity_poly.type
_entity_poly.pdbx_seq_one_letter_code
_entity_poly.pdbx_strand_id
1 'polypeptide(L)' 'MTVVLWALYPVVWLLGPAGVGVLLPATEVLVFVYLDVVAKAGFVVLAVNGLAAAGSVGEGAPAADEAPASTAD' A
#
# COMPACT_ATOMS: atom_id res chain seq x y z
N MET A 1 -1.86 4.78 -2.41
CA MET A 1 -0.58 5.37 -1.97
C MET A 1 -0.11 6.48 -2.90
N THR A 2 -0.09 6.27 -4.21
CA THR A 2 0.23 7.32 -5.21
C THR A 2 -0.59 8.60 -5.04
N VAL A 3 -1.92 8.50 -4.87
CA VAL A 3 -2.81 9.66 -4.63
C VAL A 3 -2.50 10.37 -3.32
N VAL A 4 -2.20 9.62 -2.26
CA VAL A 4 -1.86 10.17 -0.94
C VAL A 4 -0.54 10.93 -1.00
N LEU A 5 0.47 10.35 -1.64
CA LEU A 5 1.80 10.96 -1.81
C LEU A 5 1.73 12.23 -2.65
N TRP A 6 0.94 12.21 -3.71
CA TRP A 6 0.69 13.37 -4.57
C TRP A 6 -0.07 14.49 -3.87
N ALA A 7 -1.03 14.17 -3.01
CA ALA A 7 -1.78 15.18 -2.25
C ALA A 7 -0.97 15.82 -1.11
N LEU A 8 -0.04 15.07 -0.51
CA LEU A 8 0.80 15.56 0.60
C LEU A 8 1.92 16.51 0.13
N TYR A 9 2.50 16.27 -1.04
CA TYR A 9 3.60 17.08 -1.58
C TYR A 9 3.29 18.59 -1.66
N PRO A 10 2.17 19.05 -2.27
CA PRO A 10 1.84 20.48 -2.33
C PRO A 10 1.50 21.08 -0.96
N VAL A 11 0.98 20.29 -0.01
CA VAL A 11 0.66 20.76 1.35
C VAL A 11 1.95 21.09 2.12
N VAL A 12 2.96 20.21 2.06
CA VAL A 12 4.25 20.47 2.73
C VAL A 12 4.97 21.63 2.07
N TRP A 13 4.96 21.70 0.74
CA TRP A 13 5.53 22.83 0.01
C TRP A 13 4.91 24.17 0.42
N LEU A 14 3.57 24.20 0.59
CA LEU A 14 2.87 25.40 1.02
C LEU A 14 3.24 25.79 2.46
N LEU A 15 3.50 24.83 3.34
CA LEU A 15 3.89 25.09 4.73
C LEU A 15 5.38 25.47 4.90
N GLY A 16 6.21 25.14 3.91
CA GLY A 16 7.64 25.44 3.87
C GLY A 16 7.96 26.92 3.61
N PRO A 17 9.26 27.29 3.65
CA PRO A 17 9.76 28.64 3.39
C PRO A 17 9.38 29.21 2.02
N ALA A 18 9.17 28.33 1.03
CA ALA A 18 8.75 28.72 -0.32
C ALA A 18 7.25 29.11 -0.40
N GLY A 19 6.45 28.73 0.59
CA GLY A 19 5.04 29.05 0.70
C GLY A 19 4.77 30.08 1.81
N VAL A 20 4.16 29.64 2.90
CA VAL A 20 3.73 30.48 4.03
C VAL A 20 4.85 30.65 5.08
N GLY A 21 5.91 29.84 5.02
CA GLY A 21 7.11 30.01 5.86
C GLY A 21 6.93 29.63 7.33
N VAL A 22 5.98 28.74 7.64
CA VAL A 22 5.70 28.28 9.01
C VAL A 22 6.76 27.26 9.47
N LEU A 23 7.30 26.46 8.55
CA LEU A 23 8.33 25.47 8.85
C LEU A 23 9.73 26.07 8.74
N LEU A 24 10.59 25.76 9.72
CA LEU A 24 12.02 25.97 9.58
C LEU A 24 12.60 24.97 8.56
N PRO A 25 13.68 25.31 7.83
CA PRO A 25 14.23 24.46 6.76
C PRO A 25 14.57 23.03 7.20
N ALA A 26 15.13 22.88 8.42
CA ALA A 26 15.43 21.56 8.96
C ALA A 26 14.16 20.74 9.26
N THR A 27 13.09 21.40 9.72
CA THR A 27 11.80 20.75 10.00
C THR A 27 11.11 20.33 8.72
N GLU A 28 11.16 21.15 7.66
CA GLU A 28 10.62 20.82 6.35
C GLU A 28 11.24 19.54 5.77
N VAL A 29 12.58 19.44 5.80
CA VAL A 29 13.29 18.23 5.36
C VAL A 29 12.89 17.02 6.20
N LEU A 30 12.78 17.19 7.52
CA LEU A 30 12.39 16.10 8.44
C LEU A 30 10.97 15.60 8.17
N VAL A 31 10.03 16.50 7.84
CA VAL A 31 8.66 16.15 7.44
C VAL A 31 8.66 15.37 6.13
N PHE A 32 9.42 15.80 5.11
CA PHE A 32 9.50 15.07 3.86
C PHE A 32 10.07 13.65 4.04
N VAL A 33 11.15 13.51 4.81
CA VAL A 33 11.74 12.20 5.11
C VAL A 33 10.75 11.32 5.87
N TYR A 34 10.07 11.86 6.89
CA TYR A 34 9.08 11.12 7.65
C TYR A 34 7.93 10.63 6.77
N LEU A 35 7.39 11.51 5.91
CA LEU A 35 6.32 11.15 4.98
C LEU A 35 6.76 10.09 3.98
N ASP A 36 7.99 10.16 3.48
CA ASP A 36 8.52 9.16 2.56
C ASP A 36 8.67 7.79 3.23
N VAL A 37 9.20 7.75 4.45
CA VAL A 37 9.33 6.53 5.24
C VAL A 37 7.98 5.90 5.53
N VAL A 38 7.00 6.68 6.02
CA VAL A 38 5.66 6.16 6.34
C VAL A 38 4.93 5.69 5.08
N ALA A 39 5.01 6.44 3.99
CA ALA A 39 4.35 6.04 2.74
C ALA A 39 4.98 4.78 2.14
N LYS A 40 6.31 4.65 2.17
CA LYS A 40 7.01 3.46 1.67
C LYS A 40 6.80 2.25 2.58
N ALA A 41 7.10 2.38 3.88
CA ALA A 41 6.97 1.28 4.82
C ALA A 41 5.50 0.84 4.98
N GLY A 42 4.58 1.80 5.08
CA GLY A 42 3.15 1.54 5.12
C GLY A 42 2.65 0.85 3.86
N PHE A 43 3.11 1.27 2.66
CA PHE A 43 2.78 0.58 1.42
C PHE A 43 3.28 -0.87 1.42
N VAL A 44 4.52 -1.12 1.84
CA VAL A 44 5.09 -2.48 1.87
C VAL A 44 4.28 -3.40 2.79
N VAL A 45 3.96 -2.94 4.01
CA VAL A 45 3.15 -3.73 4.95
C VAL A 45 1.76 -4.04 4.37
N LEU A 46 1.10 -3.03 3.79
CA LEU A 46 -0.22 -3.22 3.17
C LEU A 46 -0.15 -4.16 1.95
N ALA A 47 0.90 -4.06 1.14
CA ALA A 47 1.10 -4.91 -0.04
C ALA A 47 1.35 -6.38 0.34
N VAL A 48 2.20 -6.63 1.34
CA VAL A 48 2.48 -7.99 1.83
C VAL A 48 1.22 -8.62 2.43
N ASN A 49 0.47 -7.88 3.23
CA ASN A 49 -0.79 -8.37 3.79
C ASN A 49 -1.84 -8.63 2.70
N GLY A 50 -1.92 -7.77 1.69
CA GLY A 50 -2.78 -7.97 0.53
C GLY A 50 -2.42 -9.22 -0.27
N LEU A 51 -1.13 -9.50 -0.47
CA LEU A 51 -0.67 -10.71 -1.15
C LEU A 51 -0.97 -11.98 -0.33
N ALA A 52 -0.76 -11.94 0.98
CA ALA A 52 -1.11 -13.04 1.87
C ALA A 52 -2.62 -13.34 1.86
N ALA A 53 -3.46 -12.31 1.85
CA ALA A 53 -4.90 -12.45 1.74
C ALA A 53 -5.34 -12.94 0.34
N ALA A 54 -4.65 -12.55 -0.72
CA ALA A 54 -4.93 -13.06 -2.07
C ALA A 54 -4.55 -14.54 -2.22
N GLY A 55 -3.45 -14.96 -1.58
CA GLY A 55 -3.00 -16.36 -1.56
C GLY A 55 -3.97 -17.29 -0.83
N SER A 56 -4.56 -16.85 0.28
CA SER A 56 -5.53 -17.68 1.02
C SER A 56 -6.85 -17.89 0.29
N VAL A 57 -7.22 -16.99 -0.64
CA VAL A 57 -8.42 -17.15 -1.49
C VAL A 57 -8.21 -18.21 -2.58
N GLY A 58 -6.97 -18.46 -3.02
CA GLY A 58 -6.64 -19.47 -4.02
C GLY A 58 -6.71 -20.92 -3.53
N GLU A 59 -6.52 -21.15 -2.23
CA GLU A 59 -6.47 -22.49 -1.62
C GLU A 59 -7.87 -23.08 -1.30
N GLY A 60 -8.94 -22.34 -1.60
CA GLY A 60 -10.31 -22.63 -1.16
C GLY A 60 -11.29 -23.06 -2.27
N ALA A 61 -10.82 -23.62 -3.39
CA ALA A 61 -11.72 -24.25 -4.36
C ALA A 61 -11.93 -25.73 -3.99
N PRO A 62 -13.07 -26.11 -3.37
CA PRO A 62 -13.37 -27.52 -3.18
C PRO A 62 -13.54 -28.15 -4.57
N ALA A 63 -12.77 -29.21 -4.84
CA ALA A 63 -13.06 -30.16 -5.90
C ALA A 63 -14.42 -30.80 -5.61
N ALA A 64 -15.48 -30.12 -6.05
CA ALA A 64 -16.82 -30.65 -6.05
C ALA A 64 -16.91 -31.72 -7.14
N ASP A 65 -16.85 -32.96 -6.67
CA ASP A 65 -17.70 -34.07 -7.11
C ASP A 65 -17.70 -34.42 -8.61
N GLU A 66 -16.83 -35.36 -8.99
CA GLU A 66 -17.21 -36.41 -9.93
C GLU A 66 -16.64 -37.75 -9.42
N ALA A 67 -17.49 -38.49 -8.70
CA ALA A 67 -17.29 -39.87 -8.29
C ALA A 67 -17.53 -40.85 -9.50
N PRO A 68 -17.36 -42.18 -9.34
CA PRO A 68 -16.40 -43.01 -10.08
C PRO A 68 -16.95 -43.76 -11.31
N ALA A 69 -16.02 -44.14 -12.20
CA ALA A 69 -16.01 -45.31 -13.08
C ALA A 69 -17.34 -45.76 -13.75
N SER A 70 -17.52 -45.38 -15.02
CA SER A 70 -18.35 -46.16 -15.95
C SER A 70 -17.48 -47.15 -16.72
N THR A 71 -17.27 -48.33 -16.13
CA THR A 71 -17.02 -49.55 -16.89
C THR A 71 -18.37 -50.01 -17.42
N ALA A 72 -18.62 -49.91 -18.72
CA ALA A 72 -19.74 -50.59 -19.37
C ALA A 72 -19.43 -50.82 -20.86
N ASP A 73 -19.31 -52.11 -21.17
CA ASP A 73 -19.39 -52.86 -22.44
C ASP A 73 -18.70 -52.37 -23.73
#